data_AF-A0A1G8E9I2-F1
#
_entry.id   AF-A0A1G8E9I2-F1
#
_cell.length_a   1.000
_cell.length_b   1.000
_cell.length_c   1.000
_cell.angle_alpha   90.00
_cell.angle_beta   90.00
_cell.angle_gamma   90.00
#
_symmetry.space_group_name_H-M   'P 1'
#
loop_
_entity.id
_entity.type
_entity.pdbx_description
1 polymer ?
#
loop_
_entity_poly.entity_id
_entity_poly.type
_entity_poly.pdbx_seq_one_letter_code
_entity_poly.pdbx_strand_id
1 'polypeptide(L)'
;MIQSLSKELEKYDTVKFLNAFGTIILDECHHIPAETFRNTISKLQTFYLYGLTATPFRKYNDSKLIFIHLGEVIVEIKSDEISTTKKPKIIIRNTELDVPFNSKTDKFETVSKILVHDSTRNKAILEDVINELKSDKKAIIITERKEHIDSLYQYLKQSYELITLSGEDSESSKNSKWKLLKEGNYQVLITTGQFFGEGTDLQNANCLFLVYPFSFEGKLIQYIGRVQRSEITPTIYDYRDSKIDYLNKMFLKRNVYYRKIDKQATLFDEPEEEIIVSNNTFIIDKKVKIQFEKLEFRYGSISFNYDVSEMKIELEFDIENFEIRPEFEVLKAYFSKTLKIKNISISIYAEFEDGKLISQFAFSNDLKKITRELIESVKFKFIIKTFLGKPNGIGKENLFDINQLQNENNVKLYDSGDELLIDFLQNQNYKHQKHLHYLAEHHERTILKIRFVLNPFSFVFLLAGKTGFHIVLETLNTEEATYIWHFDNDKQSIPDKLKQIDNYLNSIKNNGRQAFIENQPDNFSRILHDYSVNRKGFIIWKDLIEERLF
;
A
#
# COMPACT_ATOMS: atom_id res chain seq x y z
N MET A 1 23.17 4.34 4.34
CA MET A 1 21.82 4.10 3.79
C MET A 1 21.61 4.96 2.54
N ILE A 2 20.83 4.46 1.57
CA ILE A 2 20.52 5.18 0.31
C ILE A 2 19.88 6.55 0.55
N GLN A 3 19.10 6.69 1.63
CA GLN A 3 18.43 7.94 2.00
C GLN A 3 19.44 9.02 2.40
N SER A 4 20.51 8.63 3.09
CA SER A 4 21.64 9.53 3.42
C SER A 4 22.38 9.93 2.15
N LEU A 5 22.64 8.97 1.25
CA LEU A 5 23.28 9.26 -0.04
C LEU A 5 22.43 10.22 -0.88
N SER A 6 21.11 10.02 -0.94
CA SER A 6 20.18 10.89 -1.66
C SER A 6 20.29 12.35 -1.19
N LYS A 7 20.30 12.57 0.14
CA LYS A 7 20.47 13.90 0.75
C LYS A 7 21.86 14.51 0.48
N GLU A 8 22.91 13.69 0.49
CA GLU A 8 24.26 14.16 0.17
C GLU A 8 24.37 14.60 -1.30
N LEU A 9 23.72 13.88 -2.22
CA LEU A 9 23.72 14.20 -3.65
C LEU A 9 22.92 15.49 -3.98
N GLU A 10 22.12 16.01 -3.05
CA GLU A 10 21.36 17.27 -3.21
C GLU A 10 22.14 18.52 -2.77
N LYS A 11 23.35 18.37 -2.23
CA LYS A 11 24.19 19.51 -1.82
C LYS A 11 24.82 20.23 -3.02
N TYR A 12 25.06 21.53 -2.89
CA TYR A 12 25.38 22.49 -3.97
C TYR A 12 26.74 22.29 -4.69
N ASP A 13 27.48 21.19 -4.48
CA ASP A 13 28.80 20.97 -5.10
C ASP A 13 29.14 19.48 -5.30
N THR A 14 28.23 18.73 -5.93
CA THR A 14 28.32 17.25 -6.05
C THR A 14 28.74 16.74 -7.43
N VAL A 15 28.96 17.62 -8.42
CA VAL A 15 29.28 17.22 -9.81
C VAL A 15 30.49 16.28 -9.88
N LYS A 16 31.52 16.53 -9.05
CA LYS A 16 32.72 15.69 -8.99
C LYS A 16 32.44 14.30 -8.41
N PHE A 17 31.46 14.19 -7.51
CA PHE A 17 31.07 12.95 -6.84
C PHE A 17 30.13 12.10 -7.70
N LEU A 18 29.24 12.73 -8.47
CA LEU A 18 28.33 12.04 -9.39
C LEU A 18 29.08 11.24 -10.47
N ASN A 19 30.27 11.71 -10.87
CA ASN A 19 31.08 11.11 -11.93
C ASN A 19 32.28 10.30 -11.38
N ALA A 20 32.38 10.13 -10.07
CA ALA A 20 33.54 9.48 -9.45
C ALA A 20 33.52 7.95 -9.57
N PHE A 21 32.36 7.35 -9.87
CA PHE A 21 32.14 5.90 -9.75
C PHE A 21 31.89 5.24 -11.10
N GLY A 22 32.94 4.68 -11.71
CA GLY A 22 32.82 3.88 -12.94
C GLY A 22 32.08 2.55 -12.76
N THR A 23 31.90 2.09 -11.52
CA THR A 23 31.17 0.86 -11.18
C THR A 23 30.33 1.03 -9.92
N ILE A 24 29.10 0.54 -9.94
CA ILE A 24 28.17 0.50 -8.80
C ILE A 24 27.68 -0.93 -8.62
N ILE A 25 27.73 -1.41 -7.37
CA ILE A 25 27.18 -2.70 -6.97
C ILE A 25 26.07 -2.42 -5.96
N LEU A 26 24.85 -2.87 -6.27
CA LEU A 26 23.68 -2.69 -5.44
C LEU A 26 23.35 -4.01 -4.74
N ASP A 27 23.52 -4.04 -3.43
CA ASP A 27 23.02 -5.12 -2.60
C ASP A 27 21.50 -4.97 -2.36
N GLU A 28 20.81 -6.10 -2.18
CA GLU A 28 19.34 -6.18 -2.12
C GLU A 28 18.66 -5.35 -3.22
N CYS A 29 19.14 -5.53 -4.45
CA CYS A 29 18.81 -4.68 -5.59
C CYS A 29 17.32 -4.69 -5.98
N HIS A 30 16.55 -5.61 -5.42
CA HIS A 30 15.09 -5.65 -5.52
C HIS A 30 14.40 -4.40 -4.92
N HIS A 31 15.10 -3.57 -4.16
CA HIS A 31 14.60 -2.29 -3.66
C HIS A 31 14.64 -1.14 -4.67
N ILE A 32 15.40 -1.25 -5.77
CA ILE A 32 15.60 -0.20 -6.78
C ILE A 32 14.34 0.51 -7.23
N PRO A 33 13.19 -0.16 -7.46
CA PRO A 33 11.98 0.50 -7.93
C PRO A 33 11.43 1.58 -6.99
N ALA A 34 11.82 1.57 -5.70
CA ALA A 34 11.47 2.64 -4.77
C ALA A 34 11.98 3.99 -5.30
N GLU A 35 11.13 5.02 -5.25
CA GLU A 35 11.42 6.34 -5.81
C GLU A 35 12.75 6.93 -5.32
N THR A 36 13.04 6.82 -4.01
CA THR A 36 14.30 7.29 -3.44
C THR A 36 15.50 6.58 -4.06
N PHE A 37 15.44 5.26 -4.23
CA PHE A 37 16.51 4.50 -4.88
C PHE A 37 16.68 4.92 -6.34
N ARG A 38 15.59 5.00 -7.11
CA ARG A 38 15.61 5.43 -8.51
C ARG A 38 16.25 6.81 -8.66
N ASN A 39 15.82 7.77 -7.84
CA ASN A 39 16.30 9.16 -7.90
C ASN A 39 17.75 9.30 -7.45
N THR A 40 18.24 8.44 -6.55
CA THR A 40 19.64 8.46 -6.12
C THR A 40 20.55 7.81 -7.16
N ILE A 41 20.20 6.61 -7.66
CA ILE A 41 21.04 5.86 -8.60
C ILE A 41 21.07 6.52 -9.97
N SER A 42 19.95 7.09 -10.45
CA SER A 42 19.90 7.77 -11.76
C SER A 42 20.78 9.01 -11.85
N LYS A 43 21.15 9.61 -10.72
CA LYS A 43 22.04 10.77 -10.67
C LYS A 43 23.51 10.38 -10.83
N LEU A 44 23.90 9.15 -10.49
CA LEU A 44 25.28 8.68 -10.55
C LEU A 44 25.63 8.25 -11.98
N GLN A 45 26.71 8.82 -12.54
CA GLN A 45 27.19 8.45 -13.86
C GLN A 45 28.15 7.26 -13.75
N THR A 46 27.63 6.06 -13.99
CA THR A 46 28.41 4.82 -13.93
C THR A 46 28.41 4.08 -15.26
N PHE A 47 29.50 3.36 -15.56
CA PHE A 47 29.60 2.52 -16.75
C PHE A 47 29.13 1.09 -16.48
N TYR A 48 29.42 0.57 -15.28
CA TYR A 48 29.02 -0.76 -14.84
C TYR A 48 28.07 -0.68 -13.66
N LEU A 49 26.87 -1.25 -13.80
CA LEU A 49 25.87 -1.30 -12.75
C LEU A 49 25.42 -2.74 -12.51
N TYR A 50 25.76 -3.29 -11.35
CA TYR A 50 25.43 -4.66 -10.96
C TYR A 50 24.46 -4.67 -9.79
N GLY A 51 23.53 -5.63 -9.77
CA GLY A 51 22.63 -5.86 -8.65
C GLY A 51 22.77 -7.27 -8.10
N LEU A 52 22.83 -7.38 -6.78
CA LEU A 52 22.80 -8.63 -6.02
C LEU A 52 21.46 -8.73 -5.30
N THR A 53 20.76 -9.86 -5.43
CA THR A 53 19.51 -10.11 -4.71
C THR A 53 19.23 -11.60 -4.65
N ALA A 54 18.76 -12.07 -3.50
CA ALA A 54 18.26 -13.45 -3.37
C ALA A 54 16.87 -13.62 -4.02
N THR A 55 16.15 -12.51 -4.22
CA THR A 55 14.80 -12.51 -4.77
C THR A 55 14.73 -11.41 -5.84
N PRO A 56 14.98 -11.72 -7.13
CA PRO A 56 14.84 -10.74 -8.21
C PRO A 56 13.39 -10.30 -8.44
N PHE A 57 12.44 -10.89 -7.70
CA PHE A 57 11.01 -10.61 -7.78
C PHE A 57 10.53 -9.90 -6.51
N ARG A 58 10.24 -8.61 -6.60
CA ARG A 58 9.51 -7.86 -5.56
C ARG A 58 8.00 -8.15 -5.64
N LYS A 59 7.33 -8.02 -4.49
CA LYS A 59 5.87 -7.83 -4.38
C LYS A 59 5.45 -6.65 -5.29
N TYR A 60 4.41 -6.84 -6.13
CA TYR A 60 3.86 -5.85 -7.08
C TYR A 60 4.60 -5.63 -8.42
N ASN A 61 4.17 -4.60 -9.17
CA ASN A 61 4.37 -4.29 -10.60
C ASN A 61 5.82 -3.91 -10.97
N ASP A 62 6.70 -3.93 -9.99
CA ASP A 62 8.03 -3.34 -10.03
C ASP A 62 9.14 -4.31 -10.44
N SER A 63 8.82 -5.59 -10.61
CA SER A 63 9.80 -6.62 -11.03
C SER A 63 10.45 -6.24 -12.37
N LYS A 64 9.69 -5.62 -13.29
CA LYS A 64 10.22 -5.15 -14.58
C LYS A 64 11.10 -3.91 -14.45
N LEU A 65 10.84 -3.04 -13.46
CA LEU A 65 11.62 -1.83 -13.25
C LEU A 65 13.05 -2.16 -12.80
N ILE A 66 13.23 -3.25 -12.04
CA ILE A 66 14.56 -3.76 -11.68
C ILE A 66 15.38 -3.99 -12.96
N PHE A 67 14.82 -4.73 -13.93
CA PHE A 67 15.53 -5.03 -15.18
C PHE A 67 15.71 -3.81 -16.09
N ILE A 68 14.80 -2.83 -16.05
CA ILE A 68 14.97 -1.56 -16.78
C ILE A 68 16.15 -0.76 -16.21
N HIS A 69 16.35 -0.79 -14.90
CA HIS A 69 17.40 -0.02 -14.24
C HIS A 69 18.75 -0.73 -14.17
N LEU A 70 18.78 -2.06 -14.01
CA LEU A 70 20.01 -2.84 -13.86
C LEU A 70 20.41 -3.65 -15.10
N GLY A 71 19.46 -3.92 -16.00
CA GLY A 71 19.63 -4.92 -17.06
C GLY A 71 19.14 -6.32 -16.65
N GLU A 72 19.39 -7.29 -17.51
CA GLU A 72 18.93 -8.68 -17.35
C GLU A 72 19.68 -9.45 -16.27
N VAL A 73 19.12 -10.58 -15.83
CA VAL A 73 19.80 -11.50 -14.90
C VAL A 73 20.98 -12.13 -15.63
N ILE A 74 22.20 -11.85 -15.16
CA ILE A 74 23.44 -12.39 -15.74
C ILE A 74 23.65 -13.85 -15.29
N VAL A 75 23.43 -14.11 -14.00
CA VAL A 75 23.58 -15.43 -13.38
C VAL A 75 22.52 -15.58 -12.29
N GLU A 76 21.86 -16.74 -12.26
CA GLU A 76 20.98 -17.17 -11.17
C GLU A 76 21.52 -18.49 -10.64
N ILE A 77 21.88 -18.54 -9.35
CA ILE A 77 22.26 -19.79 -8.69
C ILE A 77 20.99 -20.40 -8.12
N LYS A 78 20.59 -21.55 -8.63
CA LYS A 78 19.42 -22.27 -8.09
C LYS A 78 19.86 -23.08 -6.88
N SER A 79 18.98 -23.18 -5.89
CA SER A 79 19.23 -23.98 -4.67
C SER A 79 19.63 -25.44 -4.98
N ASP A 80 19.19 -25.95 -6.13
CA ASP A 80 19.47 -27.30 -6.63
C ASP A 80 20.94 -27.50 -7.04
N GLU A 81 21.68 -26.41 -7.30
CA GLU A 81 23.10 -26.42 -7.72
C GLU A 81 24.07 -26.37 -6.53
N ILE A 82 23.56 -26.07 -5.33
CA ILE A 82 24.33 -26.00 -4.07
C ILE A 82 24.08 -27.29 -3.28
N SER A 83 24.45 -28.42 -3.86
CA SER A 83 24.05 -29.80 -3.49
C SER A 83 24.58 -30.35 -2.15
N THR A 84 24.87 -29.51 -1.15
CA THR A 84 25.43 -29.97 0.15
C THR A 84 24.77 -29.36 1.39
N THR A 85 23.79 -28.47 1.26
CA THR A 85 23.16 -27.85 2.44
C THR A 85 21.99 -28.70 2.93
N LYS A 86 22.10 -29.26 4.14
CA LYS A 86 20.99 -29.95 4.82
C LYS A 86 19.76 -29.02 4.91
N LYS A 87 18.58 -29.55 4.56
CA LYS A 87 17.32 -28.80 4.40
C LYS A 87 16.63 -28.53 5.75
N PRO A 88 16.02 -27.36 5.95
CA PRO A 88 15.41 -27.00 7.23
C PRO A 88 14.23 -27.92 7.57
N LYS A 89 14.10 -28.27 8.86
CA LYS A 89 12.93 -29.02 9.35
C LYS A 89 11.77 -28.05 9.55
N ILE A 90 10.64 -28.26 8.86
CA ILE A 90 9.47 -27.38 8.96
C ILE A 90 8.42 -28.02 9.88
N ILE A 91 7.96 -27.28 10.88
CA ILE A 91 6.93 -27.68 11.85
C ILE A 91 5.78 -26.68 11.77
N ILE A 92 4.61 -27.15 11.34
CA ILE A 92 3.39 -26.34 11.30
C ILE A 92 2.63 -26.51 12.62
N ARG A 93 2.43 -25.41 13.34
CA ARG A 93 1.69 -25.37 14.62
C ARG A 93 0.32 -24.76 14.40
N ASN A 94 -0.73 -25.59 14.43
CA ASN A 94 -2.10 -25.08 14.42
C ASN A 94 -2.41 -24.40 15.75
N THR A 95 -2.95 -23.19 15.69
CA THR A 95 -3.42 -22.46 16.86
C THR A 95 -4.91 -22.64 17.04
N GLU A 96 -5.39 -22.45 18.27
CA GLU A 96 -6.82 -22.49 18.58
C GLU A 96 -7.52 -21.13 18.42
N LEU A 97 -6.80 -20.11 17.95
CA LEU A 97 -7.28 -18.74 17.79
C LEU A 97 -8.51 -18.73 16.86
N ASP A 98 -9.65 -18.37 17.42
CA ASP A 98 -10.95 -18.33 16.73
C ASP A 98 -11.59 -16.96 16.95
N VAL A 99 -11.65 -16.17 15.89
CA VAL A 99 -12.17 -14.82 15.92
C VAL A 99 -13.06 -14.63 14.69
N PRO A 100 -14.32 -14.22 14.86
CA PRO A 100 -15.15 -13.81 13.73
C PRO A 100 -14.46 -12.65 13.00
N PHE A 101 -14.08 -12.87 11.75
CA PHE A 101 -13.42 -11.87 10.92
C PHE A 101 -13.96 -11.95 9.49
N ASN A 102 -14.59 -10.87 9.04
CA ASN A 102 -15.05 -10.72 7.68
C ASN A 102 -14.14 -9.73 6.95
N SER A 103 -13.31 -10.23 6.04
CA SER A 103 -12.35 -9.43 5.25
C SER A 103 -13.01 -8.35 4.36
N LYS A 104 -14.33 -8.39 4.19
CA LYS A 104 -15.11 -7.38 3.45
C LYS A 104 -15.46 -6.16 4.30
N THR A 105 -15.70 -6.36 5.59
CA THR A 105 -16.19 -5.30 6.49
C THR A 105 -15.18 -4.91 7.55
N ASP A 106 -14.31 -5.85 7.94
CA ASP A 106 -13.46 -5.72 9.10
C ASP A 106 -12.04 -5.34 8.71
N LYS A 107 -11.49 -4.40 9.47
CA LYS A 107 -10.13 -3.93 9.30
C LYS A 107 -9.13 -4.96 9.79
N PHE A 108 -8.08 -5.23 9.02
CA PHE A 108 -7.03 -6.18 9.39
C PHE A 108 -6.32 -5.81 10.69
N GLU A 109 -6.23 -4.52 11.03
CA GLU A 109 -5.63 -4.06 12.29
C GLU A 109 -6.34 -4.64 13.52
N THR A 110 -7.64 -4.91 13.44
CA THR A 110 -8.43 -5.47 14.54
C THR A 110 -7.98 -6.91 14.84
N VAL A 111 -7.99 -7.78 13.83
CA VAL A 111 -7.56 -9.19 14.00
C VAL A 111 -6.07 -9.27 14.34
N SER A 112 -5.25 -8.37 13.79
CA SER A 112 -3.83 -8.24 14.10
C SER A 112 -3.59 -7.96 15.59
N LYS A 113 -4.35 -7.03 16.19
CA LYS A 113 -4.26 -6.74 17.63
C LYS A 113 -4.70 -7.90 18.50
N ILE A 114 -5.80 -8.57 18.12
CA ILE A 114 -6.31 -9.73 18.86
C ILE A 114 -5.26 -10.85 18.85
N LEU A 115 -4.69 -11.16 17.68
CA LEU A 115 -3.67 -12.20 17.51
C LEU A 115 -2.43 -11.95 18.39
N VAL A 116 -1.98 -10.70 18.50
CA VAL A 116 -0.80 -10.33 19.30
C VAL A 116 -1.04 -10.49 20.79
N HIS A 117 -2.27 -10.28 21.26
CA HIS A 117 -2.62 -10.32 22.67
C HIS A 117 -3.30 -11.64 23.10
N ASP A 118 -3.47 -12.59 22.19
CA ASP A 118 -4.08 -13.88 22.52
C ASP A 118 -3.17 -14.72 23.43
N SER A 119 -3.66 -14.97 24.65
CA SER A 119 -2.86 -15.63 25.69
C SER A 119 -2.63 -17.11 25.39
N THR A 120 -3.62 -17.80 24.81
CA THR A 120 -3.53 -19.23 24.48
C THR A 120 -2.47 -19.47 23.40
N ARG A 121 -2.50 -18.66 22.35
CA ARG A 121 -1.53 -18.67 21.25
C ARG A 121 -0.13 -18.32 21.73
N ASN A 122 0.00 -17.24 22.51
CA ASN A 122 1.31 -16.84 23.06
C ASN A 122 1.88 -17.91 23.98
N LYS A 123 1.04 -18.58 24.79
CA LYS A 123 1.48 -19.71 25.61
C LYS A 123 2.02 -20.87 24.76
N ALA A 124 1.31 -21.26 23.70
CA ALA A 124 1.78 -22.30 22.78
C ALA A 124 3.12 -21.94 22.12
N ILE A 125 3.29 -20.68 21.70
CA ILE A 125 4.56 -20.16 21.18
C ILE A 125 5.68 -20.32 22.21
N LEU A 126 5.43 -19.85 23.43
CA LEU A 126 6.41 -19.88 24.51
C LEU A 126 6.80 -21.31 24.89
N GLU A 127 5.85 -22.25 24.93
CA GLU A 127 6.11 -23.66 25.23
C GLU A 127 7.06 -24.27 24.20
N ASP A 128 6.83 -24.05 22.90
CA ASP A 128 7.71 -24.53 21.84
C ASP A 128 9.10 -23.89 21.92
N VAL A 129 9.17 -22.57 22.12
CA VAL A 129 10.44 -21.84 22.29
C VAL A 129 11.22 -22.41 23.48
N ILE A 130 10.60 -22.52 24.64
CA ILE A 130 11.23 -23.03 25.87
C ILE A 130 11.73 -24.47 25.67
N ASN A 131 10.99 -25.31 24.95
CA ASN A 131 11.42 -26.68 24.69
C ASN A 131 12.67 -26.75 23.82
N GLU A 132 12.81 -25.88 22.82
CA GLU A 132 14.04 -25.78 22.03
C GLU A 132 15.20 -25.21 22.87
N LEU A 133 14.96 -24.17 23.66
CA LEU A 133 15.97 -23.54 24.52
C LEU A 133 16.52 -24.50 25.59
N LYS A 134 15.72 -25.43 26.11
CA LYS A 134 16.18 -26.49 27.04
C LYS A 134 17.24 -27.40 26.42
N SER A 135 17.29 -27.48 25.09
CA SER A 135 18.30 -28.24 24.34
C SER A 135 19.52 -27.39 23.96
N ASP A 136 19.76 -26.28 24.67
CA ASP A 136 20.85 -25.32 24.43
C ASP A 136 20.87 -24.73 23.00
N LYS A 137 19.70 -24.69 22.37
CA LYS A 137 19.50 -24.10 21.04
C LYS A 137 19.24 -22.62 21.15
N LYS A 138 19.65 -21.87 20.13
CA LYS A 138 19.34 -20.44 19.97
C LYS A 138 18.12 -20.26 19.08
N ALA A 139 17.21 -19.40 19.51
CA ALA A 139 15.94 -19.15 18.84
C ALA A 139 15.84 -17.74 18.26
N ILE A 140 15.27 -17.62 17.07
CA ILE A 140 14.86 -16.34 16.47
C ILE A 140 13.34 -16.35 16.38
N ILE A 141 12.70 -15.33 16.94
CA ILE A 141 11.26 -15.13 16.89
C ILE A 141 10.98 -13.90 16.02
N ILE A 142 10.28 -14.12 14.90
CA ILE A 142 9.89 -13.07 13.96
C ILE A 142 8.42 -12.73 14.11
N THR A 143 8.16 -11.45 14.37
CA THR A 143 6.83 -10.84 14.39
C THR A 143 6.78 -9.60 13.49
N GLU A 144 5.63 -8.96 13.35
CA GLU A 144 5.47 -7.68 12.62
C GLU A 144 5.02 -6.53 13.51
N ARG A 145 4.77 -6.80 14.80
CA ARG A 145 4.20 -5.85 15.75
C ARG A 145 5.11 -5.70 16.95
N LYS A 146 5.45 -4.47 17.31
CA LYS A 146 6.29 -4.16 18.46
C LYS A 146 5.62 -4.60 19.76
N GLU A 147 4.31 -4.43 19.87
CA GLU A 147 3.54 -4.84 21.05
C GLU A 147 3.68 -6.36 21.32
N HIS A 148 3.86 -7.14 20.26
CA HIS A 148 4.12 -8.57 20.36
C HIS A 148 5.55 -8.86 20.85
N ILE A 149 6.53 -8.08 20.38
CA ILE A 149 7.92 -8.14 20.88
C ILE A 149 7.93 -7.90 22.38
N ASP A 150 7.27 -6.82 22.81
CA ASP A 150 7.23 -6.43 24.22
C ASP A 150 6.58 -7.53 25.06
N SER A 151 5.46 -8.09 24.60
CA SER A 151 4.75 -9.17 25.29
C SER A 151 5.63 -10.42 25.44
N LEU A 152 6.21 -10.93 24.35
CA LEU A 152 7.07 -12.11 24.38
C LEU A 152 8.35 -11.90 25.19
N TYR A 153 8.92 -10.68 25.13
CA TYR A 153 10.07 -10.30 25.94
C TYR A 153 9.75 -10.38 27.44
N GLN A 154 8.59 -9.87 27.88
CA GLN A 154 8.21 -9.95 29.30
C GLN A 154 8.12 -11.40 29.81
N TYR A 155 7.64 -12.33 28.98
CA TYR A 155 7.52 -13.74 29.36
C TYR A 155 8.87 -14.45 29.47
N LEU A 156 9.83 -14.13 28.59
CA LEU A 156 11.10 -14.87 28.51
C LEU A 156 12.24 -14.26 29.35
N LYS A 157 12.17 -12.95 29.70
CA LYS A 157 13.32 -12.21 30.26
C LYS A 157 13.79 -12.67 31.64
N GLN A 158 12.94 -13.39 32.37
CA GLN A 158 13.29 -13.88 33.69
C GLN A 158 14.18 -15.12 33.65
N SER A 159 14.19 -15.84 32.52
CA SER A 159 14.81 -17.16 32.41
C SER A 159 15.85 -17.27 31.29
N TYR A 160 15.87 -16.32 30.35
CA TYR A 160 16.71 -16.40 29.16
C TYR A 160 17.34 -15.07 28.79
N GLU A 161 18.52 -15.13 28.19
CA GLU A 161 19.20 -13.97 27.60
C GLU A 161 18.53 -13.57 26.28
N LEU A 162 17.83 -12.43 26.32
CA LEU A 162 17.03 -11.91 25.21
C LEU A 162 17.69 -10.70 24.56
N ILE A 163 17.62 -10.66 23.23
CA ILE A 163 17.87 -9.45 22.44
C ILE A 163 16.60 -9.12 21.67
N THR A 164 16.18 -7.86 21.70
CA THR A 164 15.04 -7.36 20.91
C THR A 164 15.50 -6.38 19.84
N LEU A 165 14.95 -6.47 18.63
CA LEU A 165 15.23 -5.54 17.53
C LEU A 165 13.94 -5.01 16.91
N SER A 166 13.80 -3.68 16.89
CA SER A 166 12.62 -3.01 16.34
C SER A 166 12.93 -1.70 15.61
N GLY A 167 11.91 -1.14 14.95
CA GLY A 167 11.96 0.12 14.21
C GLY A 167 12.48 1.31 15.01
N GLU A 168 12.19 1.35 16.30
CA GLU A 168 12.49 2.49 17.18
C GLU A 168 13.92 2.48 17.74
N ASP A 169 14.68 1.39 17.57
CA ASP A 169 16.05 1.34 18.05
C ASP A 169 16.92 2.36 17.30
N SER A 170 17.68 3.16 18.06
CA SER A 170 18.67 4.08 17.49
C SER A 170 19.78 3.31 16.77
N GLU A 171 20.45 3.94 15.80
CA GLU A 171 21.57 3.34 15.06
C GLU A 171 22.64 2.78 16.00
N SER A 172 22.97 3.51 17.07
CA SER A 172 23.94 3.09 18.09
C SER A 172 23.45 1.87 18.87
N SER A 173 22.19 1.84 19.30
CA SER A 173 21.61 0.69 20.01
C SER A 173 21.59 -0.56 19.12
N LYS A 174 21.20 -0.40 17.85
CA LYS A 174 21.22 -1.48 16.85
C LYS A 174 22.61 -2.08 16.71
N ASN A 175 23.64 -1.25 16.53
CA ASN A 175 25.01 -1.72 16.37
C ASN A 175 25.52 -2.50 17.59
N SER A 176 25.20 -2.05 18.80
CA SER A 176 25.55 -2.78 20.04
C SER A 176 24.83 -4.13 20.14
N LYS A 177 23.53 -4.19 19.84
CA LYS A 177 22.74 -5.43 19.84
C LYS A 177 23.26 -6.42 18.79
N TRP A 178 23.59 -5.93 17.59
CA TRP A 178 24.18 -6.76 16.53
C TRP A 178 25.54 -7.33 16.91
N LYS A 179 26.36 -6.57 17.65
CA LYS A 179 27.63 -7.08 18.17
C LYS A 179 27.41 -8.27 19.11
N LEU A 180 26.49 -8.16 20.06
CA LEU A 180 26.13 -9.26 20.98
C LEU A 180 25.60 -10.50 20.24
N LEU A 181 24.76 -10.28 19.22
CA LEU A 181 24.23 -11.33 18.36
C LEU A 181 25.34 -12.09 17.61
N LYS A 182 26.31 -11.37 17.05
CA LYS A 182 27.46 -11.96 16.33
C LYS A 182 28.43 -12.69 17.26
N GLU A 183 28.64 -12.17 18.46
CA GLU A 183 29.42 -12.84 19.52
C GLU A 183 28.72 -14.10 20.05
N GLY A 184 27.41 -14.23 19.79
CA GLY A 184 26.61 -15.37 20.24
C GLY A 184 26.20 -15.32 21.71
N ASN A 185 26.28 -14.14 22.32
CA ASN A 185 25.88 -13.87 23.70
C ASN A 185 24.36 -13.62 23.77
N TYR A 186 23.58 -14.61 23.36
CA TYR A 186 22.12 -14.58 23.42
C TYR A 186 21.55 -15.99 23.34
N GLN A 187 20.36 -16.18 23.89
CA GLN A 187 19.56 -17.40 23.71
C GLN A 187 18.38 -17.16 22.77
N VAL A 188 17.78 -15.97 22.82
CA VAL A 188 16.61 -15.62 22.02
C VAL A 188 16.75 -14.23 21.40
N LEU A 189 16.53 -14.14 20.09
CA LEU A 189 16.32 -12.88 19.38
C LEU A 189 14.83 -12.72 19.07
N ILE A 190 14.22 -11.61 19.49
CA ILE A 190 12.85 -11.25 19.09
C ILE A 190 12.92 -10.01 18.19
N THR A 191 12.43 -10.12 16.96
CA THR A 191 12.63 -9.04 15.98
C THR A 191 11.43 -8.85 15.07
N THR A 192 11.31 -7.63 14.53
CA THR A 192 10.37 -7.38 13.43
C THR A 192 10.96 -7.83 12.11
N GLY A 193 10.08 -8.27 11.21
CA GLY A 193 10.48 -8.83 9.94
C GLY A 193 11.34 -7.95 9.04
N GLN A 194 11.18 -6.63 9.10
CA GLN A 194 12.00 -5.68 8.34
C GLN A 194 13.48 -5.74 8.74
N PHE A 195 13.76 -5.79 10.04
CA PHE A 195 15.14 -5.77 10.55
C PHE A 195 15.83 -7.11 10.39
N PHE A 196 15.06 -8.21 10.52
CA PHE A 196 15.59 -9.51 10.19
C PHE A 196 15.75 -9.71 8.69
N GLY A 197 14.97 -9.05 7.83
CA GLY A 197 15.03 -9.18 6.37
C GLY A 197 16.06 -8.27 5.68
N GLU A 198 16.57 -7.22 6.37
CA GLU A 198 17.55 -6.27 5.84
C GLU A 198 18.92 -6.31 6.56
N GLY A 199 19.02 -6.89 7.77
CA GLY A 199 20.24 -6.93 8.59
C GLY A 199 21.33 -7.94 8.17
N THR A 200 22.38 -8.12 8.98
CA THR A 200 23.48 -9.08 8.74
C THR A 200 23.11 -10.52 9.11
N ASP A 201 23.68 -11.50 8.42
CA ASP A 201 23.45 -12.95 8.63
C ASP A 201 23.74 -13.40 10.08
N LEU A 202 22.92 -14.33 10.58
CA LEU A 202 23.01 -14.94 11.91
C LEU A 202 23.41 -16.42 11.76
N GLN A 203 24.71 -16.68 11.86
CA GLN A 203 25.28 -18.00 11.60
C GLN A 203 25.13 -19.00 12.77
N ASN A 204 24.50 -18.59 13.88
CA ASN A 204 24.45 -19.39 15.11
C ASN A 204 23.03 -19.68 15.61
N ALA A 205 22.01 -19.50 14.79
CA ALA A 205 20.63 -19.76 15.17
C ALA A 205 20.19 -21.18 14.76
N ASN A 206 19.53 -21.88 15.69
CA ASN A 206 19.05 -23.25 15.49
C ASN A 206 17.56 -23.30 15.14
N CYS A 207 16.79 -22.32 15.60
CA CYS A 207 15.34 -22.33 15.47
C CYS A 207 14.81 -20.99 14.97
N LEU A 208 13.84 -21.04 14.06
CA LEU A 208 13.14 -19.87 13.53
C LEU A 208 11.64 -20.00 13.82
N PHE A 209 11.06 -19.06 14.56
CA PHE A 209 9.66 -19.02 14.91
C PHE A 209 8.96 -17.89 14.16
N LEU A 210 8.08 -18.24 13.23
CA LEU A 210 7.24 -17.32 12.47
C LEU A 210 5.91 -17.12 13.20
N VAL A 211 5.88 -16.18 14.14
CA VAL A 211 4.75 -16.01 15.06
C VAL A 211 3.70 -15.01 14.59
N TYR A 212 3.92 -14.35 13.45
CA TYR A 212 2.97 -13.40 12.87
C TYR A 212 2.62 -13.79 11.42
N PRO A 213 1.34 -13.74 11.01
CA PRO A 213 0.91 -14.18 9.69
C PRO A 213 1.38 -13.24 8.56
N PHE A 214 1.95 -13.82 7.51
CA PHE A 214 2.33 -13.12 6.28
C PHE A 214 2.26 -14.04 5.06
N SER A 215 2.29 -13.51 3.86
CA SER A 215 2.01 -14.27 2.62
C SER A 215 3.12 -14.18 1.56
N PHE A 216 4.05 -13.26 1.73
CA PHE A 216 5.04 -12.94 0.71
C PHE A 216 6.17 -13.98 0.71
N GLU A 217 6.25 -14.77 -0.37
CA GLU A 217 7.26 -15.82 -0.56
C GLU A 217 8.69 -15.28 -0.44
N GLY A 218 8.99 -14.10 -1.00
CA GLY A 218 10.33 -13.52 -0.92
C GLY A 218 10.80 -13.26 0.52
N LYS A 219 9.89 -12.83 1.40
CA LYS A 219 10.17 -12.62 2.83
C LYS A 219 10.45 -13.93 3.55
N LEU A 220 9.71 -14.99 3.20
CA LEU A 220 9.95 -16.33 3.71
C LEU A 220 11.33 -16.87 3.28
N ILE A 221 11.66 -16.74 1.99
CA ILE A 221 12.97 -17.12 1.44
C ILE A 221 14.10 -16.39 2.16
N GLN A 222 13.97 -15.07 2.34
CA GLN A 222 14.95 -14.26 3.07
C GLN A 222 15.13 -14.76 4.51
N TYR A 223 14.04 -15.08 5.21
CA TYR A 223 14.12 -15.55 6.59
C TYR A 223 14.81 -16.89 6.72
N ILE A 224 14.43 -17.83 5.86
CA ILE A 224 15.03 -19.16 5.85
C ILE A 224 16.50 -19.06 5.46
N GLY A 225 16.83 -18.33 4.39
CA GLY A 225 18.20 -18.15 3.92
C GLY A 225 19.13 -17.55 4.98
N ARG A 226 18.65 -16.58 5.77
CA ARG A 226 19.46 -15.93 6.82
C ARG A 226 19.77 -16.84 8.01
N VAL A 227 18.99 -17.88 8.22
CA VAL A 227 19.23 -18.88 9.27
C VAL A 227 20.00 -20.09 8.71
N GLN A 228 19.75 -20.46 7.45
CA GLN A 228 20.32 -21.64 6.80
C GLN A 228 21.76 -21.44 6.28
N ARG A 229 22.29 -20.21 6.22
CA ARG A 229 23.69 -19.95 5.83
C ARG A 229 24.75 -20.45 6.81
N SER A 230 24.35 -21.12 7.88
CA SER A 230 25.23 -21.80 8.82
C SER A 230 25.38 -23.29 8.46
N GLU A 231 26.36 -23.98 9.06
CA GLU A 231 26.43 -25.44 9.00
C GLU A 231 25.24 -26.12 9.74
N ILE A 232 24.44 -25.33 10.48
CA ILE A 232 23.33 -25.77 11.29
C ILE A 232 22.05 -25.74 10.45
N THR A 233 21.38 -26.88 10.37
CA THR A 233 20.06 -27.00 9.75
C THR A 233 18.98 -26.49 10.70
N PRO A 234 18.29 -25.38 10.39
CA PRO A 234 17.35 -24.82 11.35
C PRO A 234 16.03 -25.57 11.38
N THR A 235 15.40 -25.56 12.56
CA THR A 235 14.00 -25.96 12.72
C THR A 235 13.11 -24.73 12.62
N ILE A 236 12.17 -24.72 11.68
CA ILE A 236 11.24 -23.62 11.44
C ILE A 236 9.88 -23.99 12.03
N TYR A 237 9.40 -23.17 12.95
CA TYR A 237 8.04 -23.23 13.48
C TYR A 237 7.19 -22.15 12.79
N ASP A 238 6.11 -22.56 12.12
CA ASP A 238 5.15 -21.65 11.50
C ASP A 238 3.76 -21.83 12.14
N TYR A 239 3.25 -20.75 12.76
CA TYR A 239 1.97 -20.77 13.46
C TYR A 239 0.82 -20.49 12.49
N ARG A 240 -0.07 -21.48 12.35
CA ARG A 240 -1.22 -21.47 11.46
C ARG A 240 -2.51 -21.22 12.25
N ASP A 241 -3.09 -20.05 12.04
CA ASP A 241 -4.39 -19.66 12.58
C ASP A 241 -5.52 -20.13 11.63
N SER A 242 -5.85 -21.44 11.68
CA SER A 242 -6.67 -22.12 10.67
C SER A 242 -8.16 -21.78 10.72
N LYS A 243 -8.68 -21.35 11.88
CA LYS A 243 -10.10 -20.99 12.09
C LYS A 243 -10.46 -19.60 11.56
N ILE A 244 -9.46 -18.80 11.21
CA ILE A 244 -9.65 -17.48 10.61
C ILE A 244 -9.27 -17.59 9.14
N ASP A 245 -10.25 -17.73 8.25
CA ASP A 245 -10.06 -18.02 6.82
C ASP A 245 -9.03 -17.09 6.15
N TYR A 246 -9.09 -15.79 6.45
CA TYR A 246 -8.14 -14.81 5.92
C TYR A 246 -6.68 -15.15 6.29
N LEU A 247 -6.41 -15.52 7.55
CA LEU A 247 -5.05 -15.89 8.00
C LEU A 247 -4.64 -17.26 7.48
N ASN A 248 -5.57 -18.20 7.42
CA ASN A 248 -5.34 -19.53 6.86
C ASN A 248 -4.91 -19.43 5.39
N LYS A 249 -5.51 -18.55 4.59
CA LYS A 249 -5.07 -18.32 3.20
C LYS A 249 -3.66 -17.74 3.10
N MET A 250 -3.24 -16.89 4.04
CA MET A 250 -1.85 -16.42 4.09
C MET A 250 -0.89 -17.60 4.35
N PHE A 251 -1.27 -18.53 5.24
CA PHE A 251 -0.52 -19.76 5.46
C PHE A 251 -0.48 -20.64 4.21
N LEU A 252 -1.63 -20.88 3.54
CA LEU A 252 -1.68 -21.71 2.34
C LEU A 252 -0.75 -21.20 1.23
N LYS A 253 -0.57 -19.88 1.11
CA LYS A 253 0.41 -19.25 0.21
C LYS A 253 1.85 -19.54 0.61
N ARG A 254 2.19 -19.47 1.90
CA ARG A 254 3.52 -19.85 2.41
C ARG A 254 3.80 -21.34 2.19
N ASN A 255 2.79 -22.17 2.41
CA ASN A 255 2.92 -23.62 2.33
C ASN A 255 3.25 -24.13 0.92
N VAL A 256 2.92 -23.36 -0.12
CA VAL A 256 3.39 -23.61 -1.50
C VAL A 256 4.91 -23.72 -1.53
N TYR A 257 5.62 -22.84 -0.82
CA TYR A 257 7.07 -22.83 -0.79
C TYR A 257 7.64 -23.99 0.06
N TYR A 258 7.03 -24.28 1.21
CA TYR A 258 7.41 -25.45 2.02
C TYR A 258 7.30 -26.75 1.23
N ARG A 259 6.21 -26.93 0.47
CA ARG A 259 6.02 -28.11 -0.38
C ARG A 259 7.04 -28.20 -1.52
N LYS A 260 7.53 -27.07 -2.05
CA LYS A 260 8.66 -27.08 -3.01
C LYS A 260 9.93 -27.63 -2.35
N ILE A 261 10.23 -27.20 -1.12
CA ILE A 261 11.39 -27.69 -0.35
C ILE A 261 11.27 -29.20 -0.07
N ASP A 262 10.10 -29.65 0.40
CA ASP A 262 9.85 -31.06 0.74
C ASP A 262 9.93 -31.97 -0.50
N LYS A 263 9.29 -31.60 -1.61
CA LYS A 263 9.34 -32.38 -2.86
C LYS A 263 10.75 -32.51 -3.42
N GLN A 264 11.56 -31.47 -3.26
CA GLN A 264 12.98 -31.54 -3.60
C GLN A 264 13.75 -32.49 -2.67
N ALA A 265 13.36 -32.70 -1.40
CA ALA A 265 14.00 -33.67 -0.51
C ALA A 265 13.80 -35.10 -1.03
N THR A 266 12.54 -35.47 -1.29
CA THR A 266 12.16 -36.81 -1.72
C THR A 266 12.78 -37.30 -3.03
N LEU A 267 13.30 -36.41 -3.88
CA LEU A 267 13.90 -36.76 -5.19
C LEU A 267 15.38 -37.14 -5.11
N PHE A 268 16.10 -36.78 -4.03
CA PHE A 268 17.55 -36.93 -3.92
C PHE A 268 18.01 -37.72 -2.68
N ASP A 269 17.09 -38.15 -1.82
CA ASP A 269 17.39 -39.01 -0.68
C ASP A 269 17.50 -40.49 -1.14
N GLU A 270 18.49 -41.24 -0.65
CA GLU A 270 18.51 -42.70 -0.83
C GLU A 270 17.26 -43.28 -0.14
N PRO A 271 16.55 -44.24 -0.75
CA PRO A 271 15.32 -44.78 -0.19
C PRO A 271 15.64 -45.60 1.07
N GLU A 272 15.65 -44.95 2.23
CA GLU A 272 15.53 -45.64 3.51
C GLU A 272 14.09 -46.16 3.64
N GLU A 273 13.96 -47.49 3.55
CA GLU A 273 12.79 -48.35 3.81
C GLU A 273 11.40 -47.74 3.59
N GLU A 274 10.74 -48.22 2.53
CA GLU A 274 9.31 -48.16 2.20
C GLU A 274 8.40 -47.48 3.25
N ILE A 275 8.20 -46.16 3.11
CA ILE A 275 6.91 -45.57 3.45
C ILE A 275 6.09 -45.52 2.16
N ILE A 276 5.29 -46.56 1.95
CA ILE A 276 4.16 -46.51 1.02
C ILE A 276 3.22 -45.43 1.53
N VAL A 277 3.30 -44.22 0.97
CA VAL A 277 2.15 -43.31 1.00
C VAL A 277 1.68 -43.10 -0.42
N SER A 278 0.61 -43.80 -0.76
CA SER A 278 -0.24 -43.43 -1.89
C SER A 278 -0.90 -42.09 -1.58
N ASN A 279 -0.16 -40.97 -1.65
CA ASN A 279 -0.75 -39.65 -1.53
C ASN A 279 -1.56 -39.41 -2.80
N ASN A 280 -2.88 -39.42 -2.67
CA ASN A 280 -3.78 -39.06 -3.76
C ASN A 280 -3.70 -37.54 -3.92
N THR A 281 -2.61 -37.08 -4.53
CA THR A 281 -2.34 -35.67 -4.75
C THR A 281 -3.04 -35.19 -6.01
N PHE A 282 -3.72 -34.06 -5.91
CA PHE A 282 -4.33 -33.40 -7.06
C PHE A 282 -3.83 -31.96 -7.12
N ILE A 283 -3.27 -31.59 -8.27
CA ILE A 283 -2.67 -30.28 -8.49
C ILE A 283 -3.41 -29.57 -9.62
N ILE A 284 -3.77 -28.32 -9.35
CA ILE A 284 -4.21 -27.35 -10.33
C ILE A 284 -3.03 -26.41 -10.55
N ASP A 285 -2.57 -26.26 -11.78
CA ASP A 285 -1.65 -25.20 -12.19
C ASP A 285 -2.03 -24.77 -13.60
N LYS A 286 -2.77 -23.67 -13.71
CA LYS A 286 -3.26 -23.19 -15.00
C LYS A 286 -3.55 -21.71 -15.00
N LYS A 287 -3.62 -21.16 -16.22
CA LYS A 287 -4.01 -19.78 -16.47
C LYS A 287 -5.49 -19.71 -16.82
N VAL A 288 -6.25 -18.96 -16.03
CA VAL A 288 -7.69 -18.77 -16.19
C VAL A 288 -8.00 -17.33 -16.62
N LYS A 289 -9.19 -17.13 -17.18
CA LYS A 289 -9.75 -15.81 -17.49
C LYS A 289 -10.99 -15.58 -16.64
N ILE A 290 -10.95 -14.56 -15.81
CA ILE A 290 -12.06 -14.19 -14.92
C ILE A 290 -12.59 -12.83 -15.36
N GLN A 291 -13.91 -12.69 -15.46
CA GLN A 291 -14.53 -11.40 -15.76
C GLN A 291 -14.20 -10.40 -14.64
N PHE A 292 -13.84 -9.17 -15.00
CA PHE A 292 -13.48 -8.14 -14.02
C PHE A 292 -14.60 -7.92 -12.99
N GLU A 293 -15.86 -8.04 -13.41
CA GLU A 293 -17.04 -7.90 -12.55
C GLU A 293 -17.12 -8.96 -11.44
N LYS A 294 -16.59 -10.16 -11.68
CA LYS A 294 -16.60 -11.29 -10.73
C LYS A 294 -15.52 -11.17 -9.65
N LEU A 295 -14.65 -10.17 -9.73
CA LEU A 295 -13.69 -9.88 -8.69
C LEU A 295 -14.41 -9.21 -7.53
N GLU A 296 -13.89 -9.31 -6.32
CA GLU A 296 -14.41 -8.59 -5.16
C GLU A 296 -13.26 -7.90 -4.43
N PHE A 297 -13.40 -6.59 -4.19
CA PHE A 297 -12.39 -5.79 -3.51
C PHE A 297 -12.54 -5.91 -1.99
N ARG A 298 -11.44 -6.25 -1.33
CA ARG A 298 -11.34 -6.44 0.12
C ARG A 298 -10.22 -5.57 0.67
N TYR A 299 -10.12 -5.42 1.98
CA TYR A 299 -8.97 -4.74 2.56
C TYR A 299 -7.66 -5.44 2.18
N GLY A 300 -6.84 -4.75 1.38
CA GLY A 300 -5.51 -5.23 0.99
C GLY A 300 -5.48 -6.38 -0.03
N SER A 301 -6.62 -6.78 -0.61
CA SER A 301 -6.68 -7.89 -1.57
C SER A 301 -7.87 -7.81 -2.52
N ILE A 302 -7.74 -8.50 -3.65
CA ILE A 302 -8.78 -8.70 -4.65
C ILE A 302 -9.05 -10.20 -4.72
N SER A 303 -10.28 -10.56 -4.40
CA SER A 303 -10.74 -11.94 -4.31
C SER A 303 -11.52 -12.36 -5.56
N PHE A 304 -11.54 -13.66 -5.86
CA PHE A 304 -12.42 -14.23 -6.87
C PHE A 304 -12.62 -15.73 -6.60
N ASN A 305 -13.78 -16.23 -7.02
CA ASN A 305 -14.08 -17.66 -6.95
C ASN A 305 -13.74 -18.38 -8.25
N TYR A 306 -13.36 -19.64 -8.13
CA TYR A 306 -13.08 -20.52 -9.24
C TYR A 306 -13.60 -21.93 -8.98
N ASP A 307 -14.46 -22.41 -9.88
CA ASP A 307 -15.02 -23.76 -9.82
C ASP A 307 -14.00 -24.79 -10.32
N VAL A 308 -13.59 -25.69 -9.43
CA VAL A 308 -12.75 -26.86 -9.74
C VAL A 308 -13.67 -28.00 -10.12
N SER A 309 -13.96 -28.13 -11.42
CA SER A 309 -14.93 -29.10 -11.94
C SER A 309 -14.56 -30.55 -11.60
N GLU A 310 -13.27 -30.86 -11.54
CA GLU A 310 -12.71 -32.18 -11.26
C GLU A 310 -13.04 -32.67 -9.84
N MET A 311 -13.13 -31.74 -8.88
CA MET A 311 -13.43 -32.03 -7.47
C MET A 311 -14.84 -31.59 -7.05
N LYS A 312 -15.59 -30.89 -7.92
CA LYS A 312 -16.90 -30.29 -7.63
C LYS A 312 -16.86 -29.36 -6.40
N ILE A 313 -15.77 -28.60 -6.28
CA ILE A 313 -15.58 -27.61 -5.21
C ILE A 313 -15.36 -26.23 -5.83
N GLU A 314 -15.80 -25.20 -5.12
CA GLU A 314 -15.50 -23.80 -5.45
C GLU A 314 -14.35 -23.34 -4.55
N LEU A 315 -13.28 -22.82 -5.14
CA LEU A 315 -12.15 -22.25 -4.42
C LEU A 315 -12.16 -20.73 -4.50
N GLU A 316 -11.98 -20.08 -3.36
CA GLU A 316 -11.81 -18.64 -3.28
C GLU A 316 -10.31 -18.28 -3.22
N PHE A 317 -9.85 -17.59 -4.26
CA PHE A 317 -8.48 -17.11 -4.38
C PHE A 317 -8.38 -15.63 -4.05
N ASP A 318 -7.32 -15.24 -3.33
CA ASP A 318 -7.02 -13.85 -3.00
C ASP A 318 -5.68 -13.41 -3.63
N ILE A 319 -5.72 -12.32 -4.39
CA ILE A 319 -4.54 -11.66 -4.95
C ILE A 319 -4.33 -10.37 -4.18
N GLU A 320 -3.12 -10.17 -3.66
CA GLU A 320 -2.85 -9.02 -2.79
C GLU A 320 -2.81 -7.71 -3.57
N ASN A 321 -3.42 -6.67 -3.00
CA ASN A 321 -3.38 -5.30 -3.46
C ASN A 321 -3.61 -4.35 -2.27
N PHE A 322 -2.54 -3.77 -1.72
CA PHE A 322 -2.61 -2.90 -0.54
C PHE A 322 -3.26 -1.53 -0.80
N GLU A 323 -3.43 -1.15 -2.06
CA GLU A 323 -4.09 0.10 -2.43
C GLU A 323 -5.60 -0.07 -2.52
N ILE A 324 -6.08 -1.29 -2.80
CA ILE A 324 -7.52 -1.55 -2.93
C ILE A 324 -8.23 -1.51 -1.58
N ARG A 325 -9.48 -1.05 -1.61
CA ARG A 325 -10.37 -0.99 -0.48
C ARG A 325 -11.78 -1.44 -0.90
N PRO A 326 -12.60 -1.99 0.03
CA PRO A 326 -13.96 -2.42 -0.29
C PRO A 326 -14.83 -1.29 -0.86
N GLU A 327 -14.68 -0.05 -0.42
CA GLU A 327 -15.43 1.11 -0.94
C GLU A 327 -15.22 1.37 -2.44
N PHE A 328 -14.14 0.84 -3.04
CA PHE A 328 -13.87 0.98 -4.48
C PHE A 328 -14.66 -0.01 -5.33
N GLU A 329 -15.49 -0.87 -4.74
CA GLU A 329 -16.32 -1.84 -5.45
C GLU A 329 -17.21 -1.16 -6.51
N VAL A 330 -17.79 -0.01 -6.19
CA VAL A 330 -18.61 0.79 -7.13
C VAL A 330 -17.82 1.34 -8.31
N LEU A 331 -16.49 1.35 -8.22
CA LEU A 331 -15.59 1.84 -9.25
C LEU A 331 -15.13 0.74 -10.21
N LYS A 332 -15.52 -0.54 -10.02
CA LYS A 332 -15.11 -1.67 -10.89
C LYS A 332 -15.26 -1.41 -12.37
N ALA A 333 -16.42 -0.89 -12.78
CA ALA A 333 -16.70 -0.59 -14.18
C ALA A 333 -15.73 0.47 -14.74
N TYR A 334 -15.28 1.41 -13.92
CA TYR A 334 -14.32 2.44 -14.30
C TYR A 334 -12.88 1.91 -14.33
N PHE A 335 -12.50 0.98 -13.43
CA PHE A 335 -11.25 0.25 -13.53
C PHE A 335 -11.18 -0.56 -14.84
N SER A 336 -12.21 -1.37 -15.12
CA SER A 336 -12.28 -2.17 -16.35
C SER A 336 -12.18 -1.31 -17.61
N LYS A 337 -12.89 -0.17 -17.65
CA LYS A 337 -12.84 0.78 -18.77
C LYS A 337 -11.49 1.47 -18.91
N THR A 338 -10.89 1.91 -17.80
CA THR A 338 -9.61 2.64 -17.84
C THR A 338 -8.46 1.72 -18.22
N LEU A 339 -8.46 0.49 -17.69
CA LEU A 339 -7.50 -0.54 -18.08
C LEU A 339 -7.74 -1.11 -19.47
N LYS A 340 -8.95 -0.92 -20.02
CA LYS A 340 -9.45 -1.55 -21.26
C LYS A 340 -9.42 -3.09 -21.18
N ILE A 341 -9.73 -3.64 -20.01
CA ILE A 341 -9.71 -5.08 -19.73
C ILE A 341 -11.08 -5.52 -19.23
N LYS A 342 -11.77 -6.38 -19.99
CA LYS A 342 -13.04 -7.01 -19.56
C LYS A 342 -12.81 -8.30 -18.77
N ASN A 343 -11.80 -9.08 -19.17
CA ASN A 343 -11.43 -10.34 -18.54
C ASN A 343 -9.98 -10.24 -18.08
N ILE A 344 -9.75 -10.52 -16.80
CA ILE A 344 -8.43 -10.57 -16.19
C ILE A 344 -7.84 -11.94 -16.42
N SER A 345 -6.57 -11.98 -16.80
CA SER A 345 -5.83 -13.23 -16.82
C SER A 345 -5.17 -13.49 -15.47
N ILE A 346 -5.45 -14.66 -14.90
CA ILE A 346 -4.96 -15.07 -13.58
C ILE A 346 -4.30 -16.44 -13.69
N SER A 347 -3.08 -16.57 -13.21
CA SER A 347 -2.46 -17.87 -12.97
C SER A 347 -2.90 -18.36 -11.59
N ILE A 348 -3.48 -19.54 -11.52
CA ILE A 348 -3.94 -20.17 -10.28
C ILE A 348 -3.17 -21.45 -10.03
N TYR A 349 -2.92 -21.71 -8.75
CA TYR A 349 -2.35 -22.94 -8.28
C TYR A 349 -3.06 -23.41 -7.02
N ALA A 350 -3.37 -24.70 -6.94
CA ALA A 350 -3.89 -25.34 -5.74
C ALA A 350 -3.41 -26.79 -5.66
N GLU A 351 -2.97 -27.22 -4.47
CA GLU A 351 -2.58 -28.60 -4.19
C GLU A 351 -3.49 -29.18 -3.12
N PHE A 352 -4.04 -30.36 -3.43
CA PHE A 352 -4.84 -31.16 -2.53
C PHE A 352 -4.10 -32.44 -2.18
N GLU A 353 -4.22 -32.84 -0.92
CA GLU A 353 -3.73 -34.11 -0.39
C GLU A 353 -4.86 -34.72 0.43
N ASP A 354 -5.25 -35.95 0.09
CA ASP A 354 -6.39 -36.66 0.70
C ASP A 354 -7.69 -35.85 0.71
N GLY A 355 -7.94 -35.12 -0.39
CA GLY A 355 -9.11 -34.26 -0.58
C GLY A 355 -9.10 -32.96 0.24
N LYS A 356 -8.06 -32.70 1.03
CA LYS A 356 -7.89 -31.45 1.78
C LYS A 356 -7.00 -30.48 1.01
N LEU A 357 -7.38 -29.21 0.99
CA LEU A 357 -6.57 -28.17 0.40
C LEU A 357 -5.35 -27.88 1.28
N ILE A 358 -4.16 -28.12 0.76
CA ILE A 358 -2.89 -27.98 1.49
C ILE A 358 -2.15 -26.71 1.11
N SER A 359 -2.21 -26.29 -0.15
CA SER A 359 -1.60 -25.04 -0.59
C SER A 359 -2.41 -24.40 -1.71
N GLN A 360 -2.41 -23.07 -1.77
CA GLN A 360 -3.03 -22.33 -2.88
C GLN A 360 -2.36 -20.98 -3.10
N PHE A 361 -2.27 -20.55 -4.35
CA PHE A 361 -1.90 -19.18 -4.70
C PHE A 361 -2.54 -18.74 -6.01
N ALA A 362 -2.64 -17.42 -6.18
CA ALA A 362 -3.07 -16.81 -7.44
C ALA A 362 -2.22 -15.58 -7.73
N PHE A 363 -2.00 -15.32 -9.02
CA PHE A 363 -1.19 -14.22 -9.49
C PHE A 363 -1.78 -13.61 -10.77
N SER A 364 -1.81 -12.27 -10.85
CA SER A 364 -2.24 -11.57 -12.06
C SER A 364 -1.44 -10.30 -12.32
N ASN A 365 -0.82 -10.23 -13.49
CA ASN A 365 -0.18 -9.01 -13.99
C ASN A 365 -1.18 -7.90 -14.35
N ASP A 366 -2.43 -8.26 -14.65
CA ASP A 366 -3.47 -7.29 -14.96
C ASP A 366 -3.93 -6.55 -13.71
N LEU A 367 -4.07 -7.26 -12.59
CA LEU A 367 -4.44 -6.67 -11.29
C LEU A 367 -3.32 -5.85 -10.66
N LYS A 368 -2.05 -6.16 -10.97
CA LYS A 368 -0.90 -5.33 -10.57
C LYS A 368 -0.95 -3.91 -11.14
N LYS A 369 -1.68 -3.68 -12.24
CA LYS A 369 -1.85 -2.35 -12.85
C LYS A 369 -2.75 -1.44 -12.02
N ILE A 370 -3.48 -1.97 -11.03
CA ILE A 370 -4.28 -1.17 -10.10
C ILE A 370 -3.35 -0.58 -9.05
N THR A 371 -2.70 0.52 -9.42
CA THR A 371 -1.85 1.34 -8.55
C THR A 371 -2.67 2.43 -7.88
N ARG A 372 -2.08 3.09 -6.88
CA ARG A 372 -2.66 4.29 -6.26
C ARG A 372 -3.01 5.37 -7.29
N GLU A 373 -2.14 5.64 -8.27
CA GLU A 373 -2.44 6.64 -9.31
C GLU A 373 -3.62 6.23 -10.19
N LEU A 374 -3.76 4.94 -10.49
CA LEU A 374 -4.92 4.45 -11.24
C LEU A 374 -6.21 4.61 -10.43
N ILE A 375 -6.19 4.26 -9.15
CA ILE A 375 -7.33 4.41 -8.25
C ILE A 375 -7.77 5.87 -8.22
N GLU A 376 -6.85 6.81 -8.06
CA GLU A 376 -7.17 8.23 -8.07
C GLU A 376 -7.71 8.70 -9.42
N SER A 377 -7.10 8.26 -10.53
CA SER A 377 -7.63 8.55 -11.88
C SER A 377 -9.05 8.01 -12.07
N VAL A 378 -9.35 6.85 -11.51
CA VAL A 378 -10.66 6.20 -11.59
C VAL A 378 -11.69 6.90 -10.69
N LYS A 379 -11.33 7.26 -9.44
CA LYS A 379 -12.14 8.11 -8.55
C LYS A 379 -12.48 9.44 -9.23
N PHE A 380 -11.49 10.06 -9.87
CA PHE A 380 -11.67 11.29 -10.66
C PHE A 380 -12.67 11.12 -11.81
N LYS A 381 -12.50 10.08 -12.66
CA LYS A 381 -13.45 9.81 -13.75
C LYS A 381 -14.85 9.50 -13.25
N PHE A 382 -14.96 8.82 -12.11
CA PHE A 382 -16.23 8.53 -11.47
C PHE A 382 -16.91 9.82 -11.00
N ILE A 383 -16.20 10.70 -10.29
CA ILE A 383 -16.72 12.02 -9.88
C ILE A 383 -17.16 12.81 -11.11
N ILE A 384 -16.27 13.01 -12.08
CA ILE A 384 -16.59 13.77 -13.29
C ILE A 384 -17.83 13.21 -13.98
N LYS A 385 -17.89 11.91 -14.21
CA LYS A 385 -19.02 11.33 -14.94
C LYS A 385 -20.32 11.35 -14.14
N THR A 386 -20.25 11.13 -12.83
CA THR A 386 -21.42 11.12 -11.95
C THR A 386 -22.02 12.53 -11.82
N PHE A 387 -21.18 13.57 -11.81
CA PHE A 387 -21.62 14.94 -11.56
C PHE A 387 -21.72 15.83 -12.81
N LEU A 388 -20.77 15.76 -13.75
CA LEU A 388 -20.83 16.51 -15.03
C LEU A 388 -21.67 15.79 -16.09
N GLY A 389 -21.84 14.47 -15.96
CA GLY A 389 -22.55 13.64 -16.95
C GLY A 389 -24.07 13.61 -16.80
N LYS A 390 -24.65 14.30 -15.81
CA LYS A 390 -26.10 14.47 -15.71
C LYS A 390 -26.55 15.70 -16.51
N PRO A 391 -27.21 15.54 -17.66
CA PRO A 391 -28.02 16.61 -18.19
C PRO A 391 -29.19 16.78 -17.22
N ASN A 392 -29.30 17.95 -16.61
CA ASN A 392 -30.46 18.36 -15.80
C ASN A 392 -30.75 17.49 -14.56
N GLY A 393 -29.96 17.70 -13.50
CA GLY A 393 -30.50 17.60 -12.15
C GLY A 393 -31.43 18.79 -11.91
N ILE A 394 -32.73 18.56 -11.97
CA ILE A 394 -33.77 19.48 -11.50
C ILE A 394 -33.63 19.52 -9.97
N GLY A 395 -32.79 20.43 -9.49
CA GLY A 395 -32.62 20.78 -8.09
C GLY A 395 -32.48 22.30 -8.01
N LYS A 396 -33.07 22.91 -6.97
CA LYS A 396 -32.96 24.36 -6.74
C LYS A 396 -31.54 24.79 -6.34
N GLU A 397 -30.74 23.87 -5.82
CA GLU A 397 -29.40 24.12 -5.26
C GLU A 397 -28.27 23.81 -6.26
N ASN A 398 -27.29 24.71 -6.32
CA ASN A 398 -26.07 24.64 -7.13
C ASN A 398 -24.79 24.45 -6.29
N LEU A 399 -24.84 24.74 -4.99
CA LEU A 399 -23.73 24.58 -4.05
C LEU A 399 -23.85 23.26 -3.26
N PHE A 400 -22.90 22.36 -3.49
CA PHE A 400 -22.87 21.05 -2.83
C PHE A 400 -21.70 20.95 -1.86
N ASP A 401 -21.86 20.30 -0.70
CA ASP A 401 -20.71 19.73 0.03
C ASP A 401 -20.36 18.31 -0.44
N ILE A 402 -19.24 17.80 0.08
CA ILE A 402 -18.72 16.48 -0.24
C ILE A 402 -19.66 15.32 0.10
N ASN A 403 -20.55 15.47 1.10
CA ASN A 403 -21.51 14.44 1.45
C ASN A 403 -22.67 14.46 0.44
N GLN A 404 -23.20 15.66 0.14
CA GLN A 404 -24.24 15.83 -0.87
C GLN A 404 -23.78 15.37 -2.25
N LEU A 405 -22.50 15.57 -2.59
CA LEU A 405 -21.91 14.98 -3.79
C LEU A 405 -21.98 13.45 -3.73
N GLN A 406 -21.46 12.81 -2.69
CA GLN A 406 -21.28 11.36 -2.67
C GLN A 406 -22.55 10.54 -2.35
N ASN A 407 -23.63 11.19 -1.88
CA ASN A 407 -24.81 10.52 -1.31
C ASN A 407 -25.68 9.73 -2.28
N GLU A 408 -25.55 9.87 -3.60
CA GLU A 408 -26.44 9.14 -4.53
C GLU A 408 -26.24 7.62 -4.53
N ASN A 409 -25.08 7.12 -4.07
CA ASN A 409 -24.77 5.68 -4.09
C ASN A 409 -24.45 5.07 -2.70
N ASN A 410 -24.67 5.80 -1.59
CA ASN A 410 -24.25 5.38 -0.23
C ASN A 410 -22.76 4.99 -0.10
N VAL A 411 -21.90 5.46 -1.01
CA VAL A 411 -20.45 5.20 -0.96
C VAL A 411 -19.71 6.48 -0.62
N LYS A 412 -18.96 6.42 0.47
CA LYS A 412 -18.07 7.50 0.92
C LYS A 412 -16.66 7.23 0.40
N LEU A 413 -16.33 7.80 -0.75
CA LEU A 413 -14.98 7.73 -1.37
C LEU A 413 -13.99 8.75 -0.77
N TYR A 414 -14.52 9.82 -0.17
CA TYR A 414 -13.79 10.92 0.44
C TYR A 414 -14.42 11.29 1.78
N ASP A 415 -13.59 11.48 2.80
CA ASP A 415 -14.00 11.90 4.12
C ASP A 415 -14.28 13.41 4.22
N SER A 416 -13.63 14.20 3.37
CA SER A 416 -13.73 15.66 3.36
C SER A 416 -13.61 16.25 1.94
N GLY A 417 -14.12 17.47 1.75
CA GLY A 417 -13.91 18.22 0.51
C GLY A 417 -12.44 18.60 0.29
N ASP A 418 -11.67 18.66 1.38
CA ASP A 418 -10.25 18.93 1.38
C ASP A 418 -9.43 17.77 0.83
N GLU A 419 -9.77 16.55 1.24
CA GLU A 419 -9.18 15.33 0.68
C GLU A 419 -9.44 15.25 -0.82
N LEU A 420 -10.67 15.55 -1.24
CA LEU A 420 -10.99 15.65 -2.66
C LEU A 420 -10.12 16.73 -3.34
N LEU A 421 -10.03 17.94 -2.81
CA LEU A 421 -9.22 19.00 -3.41
C LEU A 421 -7.73 18.61 -3.50
N ILE A 422 -7.16 18.02 -2.44
CA ILE A 422 -5.76 17.57 -2.43
C ILE A 422 -5.53 16.52 -3.52
N ASP A 423 -6.43 15.53 -3.65
CA ASP A 423 -6.32 14.51 -4.69
C ASP A 423 -6.39 15.11 -6.10
N PHE A 424 -7.21 16.17 -6.31
CA PHE A 424 -7.19 16.94 -7.55
C PHE A 424 -5.86 17.68 -7.73
N LEU A 425 -5.32 18.32 -6.69
CA LEU A 425 -4.07 19.08 -6.84
C LEU A 425 -2.82 18.20 -7.02
N GLN A 426 -2.82 16.94 -6.58
CA GLN A 426 -1.65 16.06 -6.65
C GLN A 426 -1.47 15.35 -8.00
N ASN A 427 -2.56 15.03 -8.69
CA ASN A 427 -2.52 13.99 -9.72
C ASN A 427 -2.49 14.49 -11.17
N GLN A 428 -2.73 15.80 -11.45
CA GLN A 428 -2.61 16.37 -12.81
C GLN A 428 -2.20 17.86 -12.83
N ASN A 429 -1.68 18.31 -13.98
CA ASN A 429 -1.43 19.73 -14.28
C ASN A 429 -2.74 20.42 -14.71
N TYR A 430 -3.57 20.82 -13.74
CA TYR A 430 -4.77 21.61 -14.00
C TYR A 430 -4.42 23.08 -14.26
N LYS A 431 -5.17 23.75 -15.14
CA LYS A 431 -4.94 25.17 -15.49
C LYS A 431 -4.91 26.07 -14.26
N HIS A 432 -5.80 25.85 -13.30
CA HIS A 432 -5.91 26.66 -12.07
C HIS A 432 -5.33 25.98 -10.82
N GLN A 433 -4.48 24.96 -10.97
CA GLN A 433 -3.88 24.22 -9.84
C GLN A 433 -3.24 25.15 -8.78
N LYS A 434 -2.43 26.14 -9.20
CA LYS A 434 -1.78 27.09 -8.27
C LYS A 434 -2.79 28.00 -7.55
N HIS A 435 -3.86 28.39 -8.24
CA HIS A 435 -4.92 29.26 -7.74
C HIS A 435 -5.70 28.52 -6.65
N LEU A 436 -6.13 27.29 -6.96
CA LEU A 436 -6.80 26.40 -6.03
C LEU A 436 -5.93 26.05 -4.82
N HIS A 437 -4.61 25.85 -5.00
CA HIS A 437 -3.70 25.62 -3.88
C HIS A 437 -3.67 26.83 -2.92
N TYR A 438 -3.49 28.04 -3.46
CA TYR A 438 -3.52 29.26 -2.67
C TYR A 438 -4.85 29.45 -1.92
N LEU A 439 -5.98 29.26 -2.61
CA LEU A 439 -7.31 29.38 -1.99
C LEU A 439 -7.54 28.33 -0.90
N ALA A 440 -7.05 27.11 -1.10
CA ALA A 440 -7.15 26.04 -0.10
C ALA A 440 -6.39 26.36 1.18
N GLU A 441 -5.20 26.97 1.06
CA GLU A 441 -4.38 27.39 2.19
C GLU A 441 -5.03 28.51 3.01
N HIS A 442 -5.78 29.39 2.35
CA HIS A 442 -6.44 30.55 2.98
C HIS A 442 -7.91 30.30 3.34
N HIS A 443 -8.40 29.07 3.14
CA HIS A 443 -9.79 28.73 3.40
C HIS A 443 -10.11 28.62 4.90
N GLU A 444 -11.16 29.32 5.35
CA GLU A 444 -11.70 29.28 6.70
C GLU A 444 -12.49 27.99 7.01
N ARG A 445 -11.75 26.87 7.09
CA ARG A 445 -12.27 25.50 7.27
C ARG A 445 -13.08 25.30 8.54
N THR A 446 -12.83 26.10 9.57
CA THR A 446 -13.56 26.03 10.85
C THR A 446 -14.97 26.59 10.75
N ILE A 447 -15.24 27.40 9.72
CA ILE A 447 -16.50 28.11 9.53
C ILE A 447 -17.31 27.46 8.39
N LEU A 448 -16.67 27.18 7.26
CA LEU A 448 -17.33 26.62 6.09
C LEU A 448 -16.52 25.44 5.55
N LYS A 449 -17.19 24.32 5.24
CA LYS A 449 -16.58 23.23 4.45
C LYS A 449 -16.51 23.66 2.99
N ILE A 450 -15.45 23.26 2.27
CA ILE A 450 -15.35 23.46 0.82
C ILE A 450 -16.65 23.01 0.13
N ARG A 451 -17.17 23.89 -0.72
CA ARG A 451 -18.36 23.65 -1.54
C ARG A 451 -17.97 23.50 -3.01
N PHE A 452 -18.87 22.92 -3.79
CA PHE A 452 -18.64 22.59 -5.19
C PHE A 452 -19.80 23.06 -6.06
N VAL A 453 -19.47 23.59 -7.23
CA VAL A 453 -20.42 23.86 -8.33
C VAL A 453 -20.10 22.90 -9.46
N LEU A 454 -21.12 22.28 -10.06
CA LEU A 454 -20.89 21.16 -10.99
C LEU A 454 -20.70 21.58 -12.44
N ASN A 455 -21.21 22.75 -12.87
CA ASN A 455 -21.12 23.15 -14.27
C ASN A 455 -20.76 24.64 -14.44
N PRO A 456 -19.50 24.95 -14.77
CA PRO A 456 -18.35 24.04 -14.81
C PRO A 456 -17.97 23.60 -13.41
N PHE A 457 -17.19 22.51 -13.32
CA PHE A 457 -16.70 22.02 -12.05
C PHE A 457 -15.78 23.06 -11.38
N SER A 458 -16.26 23.60 -10.25
CA SER A 458 -15.63 24.72 -9.54
C SER A 458 -15.63 24.47 -8.05
N PHE A 459 -14.59 24.97 -7.38
CA PHE A 459 -14.45 24.95 -5.94
C PHE A 459 -14.89 26.31 -5.38
N VAL A 460 -15.57 26.26 -4.24
CA VAL A 460 -16.05 27.45 -3.55
C VAL A 460 -15.45 27.48 -2.16
N PHE A 461 -14.71 28.55 -1.90
CA PHE A 461 -13.95 28.79 -0.68
C PHE A 461 -14.55 29.96 0.09
N LEU A 462 -14.43 29.92 1.41
CA LEU A 462 -14.61 31.07 2.30
C LEU A 462 -13.24 31.57 2.72
N LEU A 463 -12.94 32.84 2.48
CA LEU A 463 -11.74 33.52 2.93
C LEU A 463 -12.11 34.64 3.92
N ALA A 464 -11.28 34.86 4.94
CA ALA A 464 -11.38 36.02 5.83
C ALA A 464 -10.51 37.17 5.30
N GLY A 465 -11.14 38.33 5.06
CA GLY A 465 -10.47 39.60 4.77
C GLY A 465 -10.35 40.47 6.02
N LYS A 466 -9.85 41.70 5.88
CA LYS A 466 -9.72 42.63 7.01
C LYS A 466 -11.06 43.18 7.49
N THR A 467 -11.97 43.43 6.55
CA THR A 467 -13.25 44.11 6.78
C THR A 467 -14.45 43.16 6.70
N GLY A 468 -14.25 41.92 6.26
CA GLY A 468 -15.36 41.01 5.95
C GLY A 468 -14.96 39.57 5.60
N PHE A 469 -15.97 38.79 5.23
CA PHE A 469 -15.80 37.45 4.64
C PHE A 469 -16.00 37.51 3.13
N HIS A 470 -15.31 36.62 2.43
CA HIS A 470 -15.34 36.53 0.97
C HIS A 470 -15.62 35.11 0.53
N ILE A 471 -16.64 34.92 -0.30
CA ILE A 471 -16.87 33.64 -0.96
C ILE A 471 -16.24 33.70 -2.34
N VAL A 472 -15.29 32.81 -2.60
CA VAL A 472 -14.51 32.76 -3.82
C VAL A 472 -14.83 31.50 -4.59
N LEU A 473 -15.27 31.64 -5.84
CA LEU A 473 -15.47 30.54 -6.77
C LEU A 473 -14.34 30.54 -7.80
N GLU A 474 -13.67 29.39 -7.90
CA GLU A 474 -12.58 29.16 -8.86
C GLU A 474 -12.81 27.82 -9.58
N THR A 475 -12.62 27.83 -10.90
CA THR A 475 -12.83 26.64 -11.73
C THR A 475 -11.58 25.77 -11.72
N LEU A 476 -11.75 24.49 -12.03
CA LEU A 476 -10.61 23.58 -12.10
C LEU A 476 -9.74 23.82 -13.35
N ASN A 477 -10.38 23.98 -14.51
CA ASN A 477 -9.68 23.91 -15.80
C ASN A 477 -10.27 24.76 -16.94
N THR A 478 -11.27 25.61 -16.65
CA THR A 478 -11.89 26.46 -17.69
C THR A 478 -11.24 27.84 -17.70
N GLU A 479 -11.43 28.62 -18.77
CA GLU A 479 -10.91 30.00 -18.89
C GLU A 479 -11.81 31.04 -18.22
N GLU A 480 -12.55 30.60 -17.20
CA GLU A 480 -13.47 31.46 -16.47
C GLU A 480 -12.73 32.26 -15.40
N ALA A 481 -13.17 33.51 -15.22
CA ALA A 481 -12.62 34.39 -14.20
C ALA A 481 -12.92 33.86 -12.79
N THR A 482 -12.09 34.22 -11.82
CA THR A 482 -12.38 33.99 -10.40
C THR A 482 -13.49 34.93 -9.96
N TYR A 483 -14.53 34.40 -9.32
CA TYR A 483 -15.70 35.16 -8.87
C TYR A 483 -15.65 35.31 -7.36
N ILE A 484 -15.85 36.54 -6.86
CA ILE A 484 -15.70 36.87 -5.46
C ILE A 484 -16.94 37.65 -5.00
N TRP A 485 -17.63 37.13 -3.99
CA TRP A 485 -18.72 37.84 -3.31
C TRP A 485 -18.25 38.29 -1.92
N HIS A 486 -18.47 39.56 -1.61
CA HIS A 486 -17.99 40.22 -0.39
C HIS A 486 -19.14 40.38 0.62
N PHE A 487 -18.88 40.10 1.89
CA PHE A 487 -19.87 40.19 2.96
C PHE A 487 -19.25 40.73 4.23
N ASP A 488 -20.08 41.33 5.09
CA ASP A 488 -19.65 41.75 6.42
C ASP A 488 -19.18 40.55 7.25
N ASN A 489 -18.35 40.81 8.26
CA ASN A 489 -17.77 39.80 9.15
C ASN A 489 -18.79 39.27 10.18
N ASP A 490 -19.95 38.80 9.70
CA ASP A 490 -20.97 38.16 10.51
C ASP A 490 -21.12 36.68 10.13
N LYS A 491 -20.61 35.82 11.01
CA LYS A 491 -20.69 34.36 10.86
C LYS A 491 -22.13 33.85 10.84
N GLN A 492 -23.07 34.53 11.50
CA GLN A 492 -24.47 34.09 11.57
C GLN A 492 -25.19 34.30 10.23
N SER A 493 -24.77 35.28 9.43
CA SER A 493 -25.33 35.55 8.11
C SER A 493 -24.90 34.58 7.01
N ILE A 494 -23.83 33.80 7.22
CA ILE A 494 -23.23 32.93 6.19
C ILE A 494 -24.24 31.98 5.51
N PRO A 495 -25.15 31.29 6.23
CA PRO A 495 -26.15 30.44 5.58
C PRO A 495 -27.06 31.20 4.60
N ASP A 496 -27.44 32.43 4.94
CA ASP A 496 -28.28 33.24 4.05
C ASP A 496 -27.49 33.84 2.89
N LYS A 497 -26.21 34.17 3.10
CA LYS A 497 -25.31 34.55 2.01
C LYS A 497 -25.08 33.40 1.02
N LEU A 498 -24.95 32.16 1.50
CA LEU A 498 -24.86 30.98 0.62
C LEU A 498 -26.11 30.81 -0.24
N LYS A 499 -27.32 31.02 0.33
CA LYS A 499 -28.56 31.01 -0.47
C LYS A 499 -28.59 32.12 -1.52
N GLN A 500 -28.06 33.31 -1.21
CA GLN A 500 -27.94 34.40 -2.19
C GLN A 500 -27.01 34.03 -3.34
N ILE A 501 -25.84 33.45 -3.04
CA ILE A 501 -24.90 32.97 -4.06
C ILE A 501 -25.55 31.87 -4.92
N ASP A 502 -26.28 30.96 -4.28
CA ASP A 502 -26.98 29.91 -5.01
C ASP A 502 -28.00 30.47 -6.02
N ASN A 503 -28.70 31.55 -5.66
CA ASN A 503 -29.58 32.28 -6.57
C ASN A 503 -28.80 32.97 -7.71
N TYR A 504 -27.61 33.54 -7.43
CA TYR A 504 -26.75 34.09 -8.49
C TYR A 504 -26.27 33.01 -9.46
N LEU A 505 -25.88 31.83 -8.94
CA LEU A 505 -25.49 30.69 -9.76
C LEU A 505 -26.66 30.17 -10.61
N ASN A 506 -27.87 30.15 -10.06
CA ASN A 506 -29.10 29.85 -10.82
C ASN A 506 -29.32 30.85 -11.97
N SER A 507 -29.13 32.15 -11.71
CA SER A 507 -29.23 33.19 -12.74
C SER A 507 -28.18 32.99 -13.84
N ILE A 508 -26.92 32.74 -13.48
CA ILE A 508 -25.83 32.44 -14.43
C ILE A 508 -26.16 31.21 -15.29
N LYS A 509 -26.72 30.17 -14.68
CA LYS A 509 -27.10 28.92 -15.37
C LYS A 509 -28.24 29.13 -16.36
N ASN A 510 -29.27 29.91 -15.99
CA ASN A 510 -30.48 30.09 -16.80
C ASN A 510 -30.32 31.18 -17.87
N ASN A 511 -29.68 32.29 -17.53
CA ASN A 511 -29.61 33.49 -18.38
C ASN A 511 -28.23 33.68 -19.01
N GLY A 512 -27.24 32.86 -18.62
CA GLY A 512 -25.86 32.96 -19.07
C GLY A 512 -25.03 33.95 -18.25
N ARG A 513 -23.71 33.77 -18.29
CA ARG A 513 -22.74 34.60 -17.55
C ARG A 513 -22.74 36.06 -17.97
N GLN A 514 -22.92 36.33 -19.27
CA GLN A 514 -22.90 37.69 -19.81
C GLN A 514 -24.02 38.53 -19.20
N ALA A 515 -25.24 37.98 -19.10
CA ALA A 515 -26.38 38.63 -18.48
C ALA A 515 -26.17 38.89 -16.97
N PHE A 516 -25.48 37.98 -16.27
CA PHE A 516 -25.10 38.19 -14.87
C PHE A 516 -24.06 39.30 -14.72
N ILE A 517 -23.04 39.35 -15.58
CA ILE A 517 -22.01 40.40 -15.55
C ILE A 517 -22.63 41.79 -15.78
N GLU A 518 -23.60 41.89 -16.68
CA GLU A 518 -24.32 43.13 -16.96
C GLU A 518 -25.21 43.59 -15.78
N ASN A 519 -25.59 42.67 -14.89
CA ASN A 519 -26.44 42.92 -13.72
C ASN A 519 -25.80 42.39 -12.43
N GLN A 520 -24.50 42.59 -12.27
CA GLN A 520 -23.77 42.09 -11.12
C GLN A 520 -24.17 42.85 -9.83
N PRO A 521 -24.18 42.19 -8.66
CA PRO A 521 -24.50 42.87 -7.40
C PRO A 521 -23.35 43.78 -6.95
N ASP A 522 -23.66 44.80 -6.15
CA ASP A 522 -22.69 45.83 -5.71
C ASP A 522 -21.51 45.24 -4.92
N ASN A 523 -21.71 44.12 -4.24
CA ASN A 523 -20.73 43.42 -3.42
C ASN A 523 -20.05 42.25 -4.16
N PHE A 524 -19.74 42.42 -5.45
CA PHE A 524 -19.11 41.40 -6.28
C PHE A 524 -17.88 41.91 -7.03
N SER A 525 -16.85 41.07 -7.08
CA SER A 525 -15.63 41.28 -7.86
C SER A 525 -15.35 40.07 -8.75
N ARG A 526 -14.65 40.31 -9.86
CA ARG A 526 -14.12 39.25 -10.73
C ARG A 526 -12.65 39.51 -11.06
N ILE A 527 -11.87 38.44 -11.16
CA ILE A 527 -10.45 38.51 -11.55
C ILE A 527 -10.25 37.68 -12.81
N LEU A 528 -9.85 38.35 -13.89
CA LEU A 528 -9.51 37.69 -15.15
C LEU A 528 -8.09 37.11 -15.06
N HIS A 529 -7.93 35.86 -15.47
CA HIS A 529 -6.63 35.19 -15.49
C HIS A 529 -5.81 35.62 -16.72
N ASP A 530 -4.50 35.83 -16.52
CA ASP A 530 -3.55 36.06 -17.60
C ASP A 530 -2.81 34.75 -17.93
N TYR A 531 -3.11 34.20 -19.10
CA TYR A 531 -2.50 32.95 -19.59
C TYR A 531 -1.27 33.16 -20.48
N SER A 532 -0.85 34.41 -20.71
CA SER A 532 0.26 34.72 -21.64
C SER A 532 1.62 34.24 -21.12
N VAL A 533 1.83 34.21 -19.80
CA VAL A 533 3.10 33.78 -19.16
C VAL A 533 2.83 32.99 -17.86
N ASN A 534 3.06 31.67 -17.88
CA ASN A 534 2.65 30.71 -16.83
C ASN A 534 3.10 31.00 -15.38
N ARG A 535 4.19 31.75 -15.15
CA ARG A 535 4.60 32.18 -13.79
C ARG A 535 4.06 33.56 -13.42
N LYS A 536 3.94 34.48 -14.39
CA LYS A 536 3.54 35.86 -14.16
C LYS A 536 2.03 35.97 -13.93
N GLY A 537 1.23 35.18 -14.66
CA GLY A 537 -0.22 35.19 -14.56
C GLY A 537 -0.74 34.87 -13.16
N PHE A 538 -0.18 33.84 -12.51
CA PHE A 538 -0.54 33.51 -11.13
C PHE A 538 -0.15 34.60 -10.13
N ILE A 539 1.02 35.24 -10.30
CA ILE A 539 1.46 36.31 -9.40
C ILE A 539 0.52 37.52 -9.52
N ILE A 540 0.18 37.93 -10.75
CA ILE A 540 -0.78 39.02 -10.99
C ILE A 540 -2.14 38.66 -10.37
N TRP A 541 -2.63 37.44 -10.61
CA TRP A 541 -3.87 36.98 -10.01
C TRP A 541 -3.83 37.02 -8.48
N LYS A 542 -2.72 36.59 -7.88
CA LYS A 542 -2.50 36.58 -6.44
C LYS A 542 -2.53 38.00 -5.86
N ASP A 543 -1.84 38.94 -6.50
CA ASP A 543 -1.83 40.33 -6.05
C ASP A 543 -3.24 40.94 -6.13
N LEU A 544 -3.98 40.63 -7.21
CA LEU A 544 -5.36 41.09 -7.39
C LEU A 544 -6.33 40.49 -6.36
N ILE A 545 -6.20 39.21 -6.00
CA ILE A 545 -7.07 38.64 -4.98
C ILE A 545 -6.75 39.23 -3.61
N GLU A 546 -5.49 39.40 -3.26
CA GLU A 546 -5.09 40.04 -2.00
C GLU A 546 -5.64 41.47 -1.90
N GLU A 547 -5.58 42.27 -2.97
CA GLU A 547 -6.19 43.61 -3.01
C GLU A 547 -7.71 43.56 -2.74
N ARG A 548 -8.42 42.56 -3.26
CA ARG A 548 -9.87 42.43 -3.10
C ARG A 548 -10.31 41.90 -1.73
N LEU A 549 -9.39 41.33 -0.96
CA LEU A 549 -9.63 40.84 0.41
C LEU A 549 -9.30 41.88 1.49
N PHE A 550 -8.78 43.05 1.09
CA PHE A 550 -8.38 44.13 2.00
C PHE A 550 -9.52 45.03 2.47
#